data_AF-A0A1X7SHL5-F1
#
_entry.id   AF-A0A1X7SHL5-F1
#
_cell.length_a   1.000
_cell.length_b   1.000
_cell.length_c   1.000
_cell.angle_alpha   90.00
_cell.angle_beta   90.00
_cell.angle_gamma   90.00
#
_symmetry.space_group_name_H-M   'P 1'
#
loop_
_entity.id
_entity.type
_entity.pdbx_description
1 polymer ?
#
loop_
_entity_poly.entity_id
_entity_poly.type
_entity_poly.pdbx_seq_one_letter_code
_entity_poly.pdbx_strand_id
1 'polypeptide(L)' 'TLELSKQGGIICGTNMRIYSYYIGGSLYVGLRLIFQDGGRFYDFQTLITLLSSVVKPYKWLR' A
#
# COMPACT_ATOMS: atom_id res chain seq x y z
N THR A 1 11.39 -16.49 -6.19
CA THR A 1 10.91 -16.94 -7.52
C THR A 1 9.41 -17.02 -7.44
N LEU A 2 8.67 -16.12 -8.10
CA LEU A 2 7.20 -16.13 -8.07
C LEU A 2 6.72 -17.15 -9.09
N GLU A 3 6.05 -18.21 -8.63
CA GLU A 3 5.51 -19.28 -9.48
C GLU A 3 4.35 -18.75 -10.32
N LEU A 4 4.59 -18.67 -11.63
CA LEU A 4 3.57 -18.47 -12.64
C LEU A 4 2.84 -19.80 -12.85
N SER A 5 1.75 -20.02 -12.11
CA SER A 5 0.82 -21.12 -12.41
C SER A 5 0.11 -20.84 -13.74
N LYS A 6 0.51 -21.56 -14.78
CA LYS A 6 -0.06 -21.44 -16.14
C LYS A 6 -1.19 -22.46 -16.31
N GLN A 7 -2.39 -22.08 -15.92
CA GLN A 7 -3.62 -22.78 -16.32
C GLN A 7 -4.28 -22.01 -17.47
N GLY A 8 -4.21 -22.56 -18.67
CA GLY A 8 -5.06 -22.20 -19.81
C GLY A 8 -5.24 -20.70 -20.10
N GLY A 9 -4.30 -20.09 -20.83
CA GLY A 9 -4.60 -18.96 -21.72
C GLY A 9 -4.90 -17.58 -21.12
N ILE A 10 -4.83 -17.36 -19.80
CA ILE A 10 -4.96 -16.01 -19.22
C ILE A 10 -3.85 -15.81 -18.17
N ILE A 11 -2.89 -14.92 -18.45
CA ILE A 11 -1.92 -14.49 -17.44
C ILE A 11 -2.66 -13.54 -16.49
N CYS A 12 -3.16 -14.07 -15.37
CA CYS A 12 -3.63 -13.25 -14.25
C CYS A 12 -2.40 -12.67 -13.53
N GLY A 13 -1.97 -11.48 -13.95
CA GLY A 13 -0.85 -10.77 -13.35
C GLY A 13 -1.32 -9.83 -12.24
N THR A 14 -0.83 -10.03 -11.02
CA THR A 14 -1.05 -9.11 -9.90
C THR A 14 0.13 -8.16 -9.77
N ASN A 15 -0.09 -6.85 -9.89
CA ASN A 15 0.90 -5.81 -9.63
C ASN A 15 0.56 -5.10 -8.31
N MET A 16 1.38 -5.32 -7.29
CA MET A 16 1.27 -4.64 -6.01
C MET A 16 2.37 -3.58 -5.87
N ARG A 17 1.98 -2.36 -5.48
CA ARG A 17 2.91 -1.26 -5.21
C ARG A 17 2.60 -0.64 -3.86
N ILE A 18 3.65 -0.38 -3.08
CA ILE A 18 3.58 0.30 -1.80
C ILE A 18 4.28 1.66 -1.98
N TYR A 19 3.62 2.71 -1.53
CA TYR A 19 4.13 4.08 -1.57
C TYR A 19 4.13 4.63 -0.15
N SER A 20 5.19 5.34 0.23
CA SER A 20 5.25 6.03 1.52
C SER A 20 5.59 7.50 1.29
N TYR A 21 4.81 8.40 1.87
CA TYR A 21 5.07 9.82 1.83
C TYR A 21 5.06 10.42 3.24
N TYR A 22 5.99 11.33 3.49
CA TYR A 22 6.12 12.00 4.79
C TYR A 22 5.76 13.47 4.61
N ILE A 23 4.67 13.90 5.24
CA ILE A 23 4.15 15.28 5.13
C ILE A 23 3.84 15.78 6.54
N GLY A 24 4.40 16.93 6.92
CA GLY A 24 4.04 17.64 8.15
C GLY A 24 4.22 16.84 9.46
N GLY A 25 5.17 15.89 9.50
CA GLY A 25 5.38 15.04 10.67
C GLY A 25 4.48 13.80 10.74
N SER A 26 3.70 13.55 9.70
CA SER A 26 2.86 12.36 9.56
C SER A 26 3.41 11.48 8.44
N LEU A 27 3.49 10.17 8.71
CA LEU A 27 3.82 9.17 7.70
C LEU A 27 2.51 8.68 7.08
N TYR A 28 2.45 8.69 5.77
CA TYR A 28 1.33 8.12 5.05
C TYR A 28 1.82 7.00 4.17
N VAL A 29 1.10 5.89 4.20
CA VAL A 29 1.42 4.68 3.47
C VAL A 29 0.26 4.36 2.55
N GLY A 30 0.50 4.40 1.24
CA GLY A 30 -0.44 3.99 0.21
C GLY A 30 -0.11 2.58 -0.28
N LEU A 31 -1.14 1.77 -0.51
CA LEU A 31 -1.05 0.49 -1.18
C LEU A 31 -1.93 0.54 -2.43
N ARG A 32 -1.36 0.15 -3.57
CA ARG A 32 -2.10 -0.01 -4.83
C ARG A 32 -1.95 -1.44 -5.32
N LEU A 33 -3.07 -2.08 -5.62
CA LEU A 33 -3.15 -3.44 -6.14
C LEU A 33 -3.91 -3.41 -7.46
N ILE A 34 -3.24 -3.83 -8.53
CA ILE A 34 -3.84 -3.95 -9.85
C ILE A 34 -3.79 -5.42 -10.25
N PHE A 35 -4.93 -6.01 -10.59
CA PHE A 35 -4.98 -7.37 -11.11
C PHE A 35 -5.90 -7.49 -12.31
N GLN A 36 -5.58 -8.46 -13.17
CA GLN A 36 -6.31 -8.75 -14.39
C GLN A 36 -7.01 -10.09 -14.26
N ASP A 37 -8.33 -10.10 -14.41
CA ASP A 37 -9.12 -11.32 -14.42
C ASP A 37 -10.07 -11.33 -15.63
N GLY A 38 -10.00 -12.35 -16.46
CA GLY A 38 -10.87 -12.51 -17.63
C GLY A 38 -10.88 -11.33 -18.62
N GLY A 39 -9.79 -10.55 -18.71
CA GLY A 39 -9.71 -9.33 -19.54
C GLY A 39 -10.24 -8.06 -18.90
N ARG A 40 -10.69 -8.13 -17.63
CA ARG A 40 -11.07 -6.97 -16.82
C ARG A 40 -9.91 -6.55 -15.92
N PHE A 41 -9.73 -5.24 -15.79
CA PHE A 41 -8.75 -4.64 -14.88
C PHE A 41 -9.45 -4.17 -13.61
N TYR A 42 -8.93 -4.59 -12.47
CA TYR A 42 -9.36 -4.13 -11.15
C TYR A 42 -8.23 -3.31 -10.53
N ASP A 43 -8.53 -2.10 -10.07
CA ASP A 43 -7.58 -1.18 -9.42
C ASP A 43 -8.08 -0.87 -8.01
N PHE A 44 -7.35 -1.36 -7.02
CA PHE A 44 -7.64 -1.13 -5.61
C PHE A 44 -6.57 -0.24 -5.01
N GLN A 45 -6.99 0.85 -4.38
CA GLN A 45 -6.10 1.78 -3.69
C GLN A 45 -6.57 1.97 -2.26
N THR A 46 -5.66 1.81 -1.31
CA THR A 46 -5.88 2.13 0.10
C THR A 46 -4.78 3.04 0.61
N LEU A 47 -5.13 3.91 1.55
CA LEU A 47 -4.24 4.88 2.16
C LEU A 47 -4.38 4.81 3.67
N ILE A 48 -3.25 4.60 4.36
CA ILE A 48 -3.16 4.52 5.80
C ILE A 48 -2.30 5.68 6.28
N THR A 49 -2.84 6.48 7.21
CA THR A 49 -2.09 7.56 7.85
C THR A 49 -1.57 7.07 9.20
N LEU A 50 -0.25 7.04 9.36
CA LEU A 50 0.43 6.79 10.60
C LEU A 50 0.82 8.15 11.23
N LEU A 51 -0.04 8.64 12.11
CA LEU A 51 0.27 9.80 12.95
C LEU A 51 1.23 9.37 14.06
N SER A 52 2.51 9.74 13.96
CA SER A 52 3.37 9.70 15.15
C SER A 52 2.95 10.86 16.05
N SER A 53 2.06 10.60 17.00
CA SER A 53 1.87 11.52 18.11
C SER A 53 3.13 11.45 18.96
N VAL A 54 4.14 12.26 18.61
CA VAL A 54 5.25 12.57 19.51
C VAL A 54 4.64 13.46 20.60
N VAL A 55 3.87 12.84 21.49
CA VAL A 55 3.47 13.43 22.76
C VAL A 55 4.79 13.70 23.46
N LYS A 56 5.27 14.95 23.41
CA LYS A 56 6.46 15.41 24.12
C LYS A 56 6.24 15.08 25.61
N PRO A 57 6.80 13.99 26.16
CA PRO A 57 6.49 13.54 27.52
C PRO A 57 6.91 14.56 28.58
N TYR A 58 7.88 15.41 28.22
CA TYR A 58 8.59 16.29 29.13
C TYR A 58 7.95 17.68 29.29
N LYS A 59 6.85 17.99 28.59
CA LYS A 59 6.18 19.30 28.76
C LYS A 59 5.50 19.45 30.12
N TRP A 60 5.18 18.34 30.80
CA TRP A 60 4.55 18.34 32.12
C TRP A 60 5.56 18.46 33.28
N LEU A 61 6.86 18.48 32.99
CA LEU A 61 7.93 18.48 33.99
C LEU A 61 8.49 19.91 34.27
N ARG A 62 7.67 20.96 34.13
CA ARG A 62 8.07 22.35 34.40
C ARG A 62 7.25 22.95 35.53
#